data_AF-A0A7S0R8E4-F1
#
_entry.id   AF-A0A7S0R8E4-F1
#
_cell.length_a   1.000
_cell.length_b   1.000
_cell.length_c   1.000
_cell.angle_alpha   90.00
_cell.angle_beta   90.00
_cell.angle_gamma   90.00
#
_symmetry.space_group_name_H-M   'P 1'
#
loop_
_entity.id
_entity.type
_entity.pdbx_description
1 polymer ?
#
loop_
_entity_poly.entity_id
_entity_poly.type
_entity_poly.pdbx_seq_one_letter_code
_entity_poly.pdbx_strand_id
1 'polypeptide(L)'
;PMYSNPPLHGALIVSTVLKDKELKAQWYKEVKGMADRIISMRTLLRQHMEAQGSSWTWAHVTAQIGMFAYSGMSGEMVDEMAARHSIYMTRNGRISMAGVNTRNVERLAKAMHEVIEKHVKSS
;
A
#
# COMPACT_ATOMS: atom_id res chain seq x y z
N PRO A 1 19.50 -17.41 -22.11
CA PRO A 1 19.00 -18.62 -21.40
C PRO A 1 17.61 -19.02 -21.94
N MET A 2 17.54 -20.14 -22.64
CA MET A 2 16.29 -20.66 -23.21
C MET A 2 15.61 -21.50 -22.13
N TYR A 3 14.44 -21.08 -21.64
CA TYR A 3 13.66 -21.89 -20.72
C TYR A 3 13.01 -23.04 -21.53
N SER A 4 13.16 -24.29 -21.09
CA SER A 4 12.58 -25.45 -21.81
C SER A 4 11.14 -25.71 -21.36
N ASN A 5 10.93 -25.92 -20.06
CA ASN A 5 9.61 -26.18 -19.48
C ASN A 5 9.39 -25.30 -18.23
N PRO A 6 8.12 -24.93 -17.93
CA PRO A 6 7.81 -24.11 -16.77
C PRO A 6 8.00 -24.87 -15.44
N PRO A 7 8.24 -24.17 -14.31
CA PRO A 7 8.28 -24.79 -12.98
C PRO A 7 6.95 -25.44 -12.60
N LEU A 8 6.99 -26.69 -12.11
CA LEU A 8 5.80 -27.49 -11.85
C LEU A 8 5.07 -27.13 -10.54
N HIS A 9 5.80 -26.85 -9.46
CA HIS A 9 5.24 -26.83 -8.11
C HIS A 9 4.15 -25.76 -7.92
N GLY A 10 4.36 -24.53 -8.38
CA GLY A 10 3.37 -23.46 -8.28
C GLY A 10 2.09 -23.74 -9.06
N ALA A 11 2.23 -24.35 -10.25
CA ALA A 11 1.08 -24.77 -11.06
C ALA A 11 0.27 -25.87 -10.36
N LEU A 12 0.92 -26.81 -9.67
CA LEU A 12 0.23 -27.84 -8.89
C LEU A 12 -0.54 -27.26 -7.70
N ILE A 13 0.05 -26.33 -6.95
CA ILE A 13 -0.66 -25.66 -5.82
C ILE A 13 -1.93 -24.99 -6.33
N VAL A 14 -1.81 -24.16 -7.39
CA VAL A 14 -2.96 -23.46 -7.97
C VAL A 14 -3.99 -24.47 -8.49
N SER A 15 -3.55 -25.54 -9.16
CA SER A 15 -4.46 -26.57 -9.68
C SER A 15 -5.21 -27.28 -8.57
N THR A 16 -4.53 -27.67 -7.48
CA THR A 16 -5.16 -28.33 -6.33
C THR A 16 -6.18 -27.42 -5.65
N VAL A 17 -5.83 -26.15 -5.39
CA VAL A 17 -6.73 -25.18 -4.76
C VAL A 17 -7.96 -24.91 -5.62
N LEU A 18 -7.81 -24.77 -6.94
CA LEU A 18 -8.92 -24.39 -7.82
C LEU A 18 -9.82 -25.55 -8.25
N LYS A 19 -9.35 -26.81 -8.15
CA LYS A 19 -10.14 -28.01 -8.47
C LYS A 19 -11.00 -28.48 -7.30
N ASP A 20 -10.53 -28.29 -6.08
CA ASP A 20 -11.29 -28.63 -4.89
C ASP A 20 -12.28 -27.49 -4.53
N LYS A 21 -13.55 -27.84 -4.32
CA LYS A 21 -14.61 -26.85 -4.07
C LYS A 21 -14.42 -26.12 -2.74
N GLU A 22 -13.96 -26.82 -1.70
CA GLU A 22 -13.78 -26.28 -0.36
C GLU A 22 -12.54 -25.37 -0.33
N LEU A 23 -11.42 -25.83 -0.89
CA LEU A 23 -10.19 -25.03 -1.00
C LEU A 23 -10.40 -23.77 -1.84
N LYS A 24 -11.13 -23.87 -2.95
CA LYS A 24 -11.46 -22.71 -3.79
C LYS A 24 -12.30 -21.68 -3.03
N ALA A 25 -13.30 -22.14 -2.28
CA ALA A 25 -14.15 -21.26 -1.48
C ALA A 25 -13.35 -20.57 -0.35
N GLN A 26 -12.46 -21.32 0.32
CA GLN A 26 -11.53 -20.77 1.30
C GLN A 26 -10.62 -19.71 0.68
N TRP A 27 -10.00 -20.01 -0.46
CA TRP A 27 -9.12 -19.09 -1.15
C TRP A 27 -9.82 -17.78 -1.54
N TYR A 28 -11.05 -17.84 -2.08
CA TYR A 28 -11.81 -16.62 -2.37
C TYR A 28 -12.13 -15.80 -1.12
N LYS A 29 -12.47 -16.46 -0.01
CA LYS A 29 -12.71 -15.79 1.28
C LYS A 29 -11.45 -15.08 1.77
N GLU A 30 -10.30 -15.73 1.69
CA GLU A 30 -9.01 -15.16 2.11
C GLU A 30 -8.59 -13.99 1.20
N VAL A 31 -8.71 -14.14 -0.12
CA VAL A 31 -8.43 -13.06 -1.09
C VAL A 31 -9.33 -11.86 -0.83
N LYS A 32 -10.63 -12.07 -0.59
CA LYS A 32 -11.55 -11.00 -0.22
C LYS A 32 -11.14 -10.34 1.10
N GLY A 33 -10.79 -11.11 2.12
CA GLY A 33 -10.31 -10.58 3.40
C GLY A 33 -9.05 -9.70 3.25
N MET A 34 -8.10 -10.11 2.40
CA MET A 34 -6.91 -9.31 2.09
C MET A 34 -7.27 -8.00 1.36
N ALA A 35 -8.20 -8.06 0.39
CA ALA A 35 -8.67 -6.88 -0.33
C ALA A 35 -9.41 -5.90 0.60
N ASP A 36 -10.31 -6.40 1.44
CA ASP A 36 -11.07 -5.59 2.41
C ASP A 36 -10.13 -4.90 3.42
N ARG A 37 -9.05 -5.59 3.84
CA ARG A 37 -7.99 -4.98 4.68
C ARG A 37 -7.26 -3.86 3.96
N ILE A 38 -6.92 -4.03 2.67
CA ILE A 38 -6.25 -2.98 1.89
C ILE A 38 -7.17 -1.75 1.75
N ILE A 39 -8.45 -1.98 1.48
CA ILE A 39 -9.46 -0.91 1.38
C ILE A 39 -9.57 -0.16 2.71
N SER A 40 -9.64 -0.86 3.84
CA SER A 40 -9.73 -0.20 5.14
C SER A 40 -8.48 0.62 5.47
N MET A 41 -7.28 0.15 5.09
CA MET A 41 -6.05 0.92 5.29
C MET A 41 -5.98 2.17 4.43
N ARG A 42 -6.54 2.15 3.20
CA ARG A 42 -6.66 3.35 2.37
C ARG A 42 -7.56 4.39 3.03
N THR A 43 -8.71 3.96 3.54
CA THR A 43 -9.65 4.82 4.26
C THR A 43 -9.01 5.42 5.50
N LEU A 44 -8.35 4.61 6.34
CA LEU A 44 -7.69 5.09 7.56
C LEU A 44 -6.54 6.04 7.24
N LEU A 45 -5.71 5.73 6.24
CA LEU A 45 -4.62 6.63 5.84
C LEU A 45 -5.16 8.00 5.43
N ARG A 46 -6.19 8.02 4.58
CA ARG A 46 -6.86 9.26 4.18
C ARG A 46 -7.43 10.03 5.38
N GLN A 47 -8.16 9.36 6.26
CA GLN A 47 -8.75 9.98 7.45
C GLN A 47 -7.68 10.58 8.37
N HIS A 48 -6.58 9.87 8.61
CA HIS A 48 -5.48 10.39 9.42
C HIS A 48 -4.79 11.59 8.74
N MET A 49 -4.59 11.56 7.42
CA MET A 49 -4.03 12.71 6.69
C MET A 49 -4.94 13.96 6.78
N GLU A 50 -6.25 13.77 6.60
CA GLU A 50 -7.24 14.85 6.74
C GLU A 50 -7.27 15.39 8.18
N ALA A 51 -7.17 14.51 9.19
CA ALA A 51 -7.13 14.90 10.60
C ALA A 51 -5.84 15.63 11.01
N GLN A 52 -4.73 15.44 10.31
CA GLN A 52 -3.52 16.24 10.51
C GLN A 52 -3.63 17.67 9.95
N GLY A 53 -4.72 18.01 9.24
CA GLY A 53 -4.89 19.33 8.63
C GLY A 53 -4.12 19.51 7.33
N SER A 54 -3.90 18.41 6.59
CA SER A 54 -3.28 18.46 5.26
C SER A 54 -4.01 19.45 4.34
N SER A 55 -3.27 20.37 3.74
CA SER A 55 -3.75 21.31 2.73
C SER A 55 -4.12 20.65 1.39
N TRP A 56 -3.65 19.42 1.15
CA TRP A 56 -3.87 18.64 -0.07
C TRP A 56 -5.04 17.67 0.09
N THR A 57 -5.78 17.41 -1.01
CA THR A 57 -6.82 16.37 -1.04
C THR A 57 -6.24 14.96 -1.16
N TRP A 58 -6.66 14.08 -0.26
CA TRP A 58 -6.25 12.67 -0.21
C TRP A 58 -7.28 11.71 -0.82
N ALA A 59 -8.28 12.24 -1.54
CA ALA A 59 -9.32 11.44 -2.19
C ALA A 59 -8.76 10.39 -3.17
N HIS A 60 -7.63 10.70 -3.80
CA HIS A 60 -6.95 9.80 -4.73
C HIS A 60 -6.50 8.48 -4.07
N VAL A 61 -6.15 8.47 -2.77
CA VAL A 61 -5.76 7.24 -2.05
C VAL A 61 -6.91 6.25 -1.98
N THR A 62 -8.14 6.75 -1.78
CA THR A 62 -9.36 5.93 -1.74
C THR A 62 -9.93 5.62 -3.12
N ALA A 63 -9.68 6.46 -4.12
CA ALA A 63 -10.15 6.24 -5.50
C ALA A 63 -9.30 5.22 -6.28
N GLN A 64 -8.02 5.05 -5.92
CA GLN A 64 -7.11 4.11 -6.55
C GLN A 64 -7.40 2.65 -6.13
N ILE A 65 -7.21 1.72 -7.07
CA ILE A 65 -7.50 0.29 -6.92
C ILE A 65 -6.20 -0.52 -6.79
N GLY A 66 -6.25 -1.61 -6.04
CA GLY A 66 -5.16 -2.58 -5.93
C GLY A 66 -4.25 -2.36 -4.72
N MET A 67 -3.05 -2.92 -4.76
CA MET A 67 -2.12 -2.93 -3.62
C MET A 67 -1.33 -1.63 -3.44
N PHE A 68 -1.30 -0.75 -4.43
CA PHE A 68 -0.41 0.42 -4.44
C PHE A 68 -1.18 1.73 -4.43
N ALA A 69 -0.68 2.71 -3.68
CA ALA A 69 -1.17 4.08 -3.72
C ALA A 69 -0.04 5.01 -4.18
N TYR A 70 -0.33 5.91 -5.13
CA TYR A 70 0.57 7.02 -5.42
C TYR A 70 0.23 8.19 -4.51
N SER A 71 1.17 8.58 -3.65
CA SER A 71 1.00 9.65 -2.65
C SER A 71 1.17 11.07 -3.20
N GLY A 72 1.79 11.20 -4.38
CA GLY A 72 2.20 12.51 -4.93
C GLY A 72 3.49 13.07 -4.33
N MET A 73 4.11 12.39 -3.36
CA MET A 73 5.39 12.82 -2.78
C MET A 73 6.53 12.77 -3.82
N SER A 74 7.39 13.79 -3.82
CA SER A 74 8.58 13.84 -4.66
C SER A 74 9.66 12.86 -4.17
N GLY A 75 10.68 12.62 -4.99
CA GLY A 75 11.80 11.75 -4.59
C GLY A 75 12.56 12.27 -3.35
N GLU A 76 12.67 13.58 -3.19
CA GLU A 76 13.31 14.21 -2.03
C GLU A 76 12.49 14.03 -0.75
N MET A 77 11.16 14.19 -0.85
CA MET A 77 10.26 13.89 0.26
C MET A 77 10.36 12.41 0.65
N VAL A 78 10.44 11.49 -0.32
CA VAL A 78 10.61 10.05 -0.05
C VAL A 78 11.95 9.74 0.63
N ASP A 79 13.03 10.37 0.20
CA ASP A 79 14.34 10.21 0.87
C ASP A 79 14.29 10.68 2.32
N GLU A 80 13.60 11.79 2.58
CA GLU A 80 13.42 12.32 3.92
C GLU A 80 12.56 11.38 4.80
N MET A 81 11.50 10.79 4.24
CA MET A 81 10.69 9.76 4.92
C MET A 81 11.54 8.58 5.38
N ALA A 82 12.49 8.13 4.55
CA ALA A 82 13.40 7.05 4.89
C ALA A 82 14.40 7.48 5.98
N ALA A 83 15.07 8.63 5.78
CA ALA A 83 16.14 9.09 6.65
C ALA A 83 15.66 9.48 8.06
N ARG A 84 14.51 10.16 8.17
CA ARG A 84 14.01 10.70 9.45
C ARG A 84 13.01 9.80 10.15
N HIS A 85 12.16 9.12 9.38
CA HIS A 85 11.05 8.35 9.95
C HIS A 85 11.20 6.84 9.78
N SER A 86 12.24 6.39 9.07
CA SER A 86 12.45 4.97 8.71
C SER A 86 11.26 4.36 7.97
N ILE A 87 10.61 5.16 7.12
CA ILE A 87 9.48 4.75 6.29
C ILE A 87 9.96 4.67 4.83
N TYR A 88 9.94 3.47 4.28
CA TYR A 88 10.46 3.20 2.95
C TYR A 88 9.33 3.03 1.93
N MET A 89 9.45 3.72 0.81
CA MET A 89 8.56 3.62 -0.35
C MET A 89 9.38 3.83 -1.62
N THR A 90 8.80 3.56 -2.80
CA THR A 90 9.56 3.81 -4.04
C THR A 90 9.67 5.31 -4.29
N ARG A 91 10.81 5.75 -4.84
CA ARG A 91 11.18 7.17 -5.03
C ARG A 91 10.21 7.98 -5.91
N ASN A 92 9.27 7.32 -6.58
CA ASN A 92 8.15 7.95 -7.29
C ASN A 92 6.87 8.13 -6.42
N GLY A 93 7.00 8.06 -5.10
CA GLY A 93 5.90 8.25 -4.16
C GLY A 93 4.90 7.10 -4.08
N ARG A 94 5.19 5.93 -4.66
CA ARG A 94 4.29 4.76 -4.60
C ARG A 94 4.48 3.96 -3.31
N ILE A 95 3.41 3.87 -2.55
CA ILE A 95 3.29 3.16 -1.27
C ILE A 95 2.66 1.79 -1.49
N SER A 96 3.19 0.75 -0.83
CA SER A 96 2.53 -0.55 -0.74
C SER A 96 1.52 -0.55 0.41
N MET A 97 0.22 -0.49 0.09
CA MET A 97 -0.87 -0.51 1.07
C MET A 97 -0.93 -1.85 1.82
N ALA A 98 -0.32 -2.91 1.27
CA ALA A 98 -0.18 -4.18 1.96
C ALA A 98 0.69 -4.07 3.23
N GLY A 99 1.67 -3.16 3.26
CA GLY A 99 2.55 -2.91 4.42
C GLY A 99 1.92 -1.99 5.49
N VAL A 100 0.80 -1.34 5.17
CA VAL A 100 0.06 -0.48 6.11
C VAL A 100 -0.86 -1.35 6.95
N ASN A 101 -0.95 -1.07 8.25
CA ASN A 101 -1.81 -1.75 9.22
C ASN A 101 -2.26 -0.77 10.32
N THR A 102 -3.22 -1.20 11.14
CA THR A 102 -3.80 -0.36 12.21
C THR A 102 -2.79 0.16 13.24
N ARG A 103 -1.62 -0.50 13.37
CA ARG A 103 -0.58 -0.11 14.33
C ARG A 103 0.37 0.95 13.77
N ASN A 104 0.46 1.10 12.44
CA ASN A 104 1.42 2.00 11.80
C ASN A 104 0.79 3.11 10.95
N VAL A 105 -0.50 3.01 10.58
CA VAL A 105 -1.15 3.96 9.66
C VAL A 105 -1.14 5.40 10.18
N GLU A 106 -1.34 5.59 11.47
CA GLU A 106 -1.30 6.92 12.08
C GLU A 106 0.13 7.50 12.06
N ARG A 107 1.15 6.70 12.37
CA ARG A 107 2.56 7.11 12.28
C ARG A 107 2.93 7.47 10.85
N LEU A 108 2.48 6.68 9.87
CA LEU A 108 2.69 6.95 8.46
C LEU A 108 2.09 8.30 8.07
N ALA A 109 0.83 8.55 8.43
CA ALA A 109 0.14 9.80 8.11
C ALA A 109 0.84 11.03 8.74
N LYS A 110 1.22 10.95 10.02
CA LYS A 110 1.94 12.03 10.70
C LYS A 110 3.26 12.37 10.02
N ALA A 111 4.07 11.36 9.70
CA ALA A 111 5.34 11.55 9.02
C ALA A 111 5.17 12.14 7.61
N MET A 112 4.19 11.64 6.84
CA MET A 112 3.88 12.18 5.52
C MET A 112 3.47 13.65 5.60
N HIS A 113 2.59 14.00 6.55
CA HIS A 113 2.14 15.39 6.74
C HIS A 113 3.31 16.31 7.11
N GLU A 114 4.15 15.92 8.08
CA GLU A 114 5.31 16.69 8.51
C GLU A 114 6.27 16.98 7.35
N VAL A 115 6.62 15.95 6.56
CA VAL A 115 7.54 16.11 5.42
C VAL A 115 6.92 16.98 4.33
N ILE A 116 5.63 16.78 4.00
CA ILE A 116 4.95 17.59 2.98
C ILE A 116 4.91 19.06 3.38
N GLU A 117 4.48 19.38 4.60
CA GLU A 117 4.37 20.76 5.08
C GLU A 117 5.73 21.46 5.13
N LYS A 118 6.79 20.74 5.51
CA LYS A 118 8.15 21.27 5.50
C LYS A 118 8.59 21.69 4.09
N HIS A 119 8.34 20.85 3.09
CA HIS A 119 8.74 21.10 1.69
C HIS A 119 7.89 22.20 1.04
N VAL A 120 6.61 22.32 1.43
CA VAL A 120 5.74 23.43 0.99
C VAL A 120 6.25 24.77 1.54
N LYS A 121 6.70 24.83 2.80
CA LYS A 121 7.20 26.08 3.41
C LYS A 121 8.59 26.51 2.93
N SER A 122 9.37 25.59 2.38
CA SER A 122 10.71 25.87 1.83
C SER A 122 10.70 26.26 0.34
N SER A 123 9.53 26.21 -0.30
CA SER A 123 9.32 26.58 -1.71
C SER A 123 8.70 27.98 -1.79
#